data_AF-A0A922W4P3-F1
#
_entry.id   AF-A0A922W4P3-F1
#
_cell.length_a   1.000
_cell.length_b   1.000
_cell.length_c   1.000
_cell.angle_alpha   90.00
_cell.angle_beta   90.00
_cell.angle_gamma   90.00
#
_symmetry.space_group_name_H-M   'P 1'
#
loop_
_entity.id
_entity.type
_entity.pdbx_description
1 polymer ?
#
loop_
_entity_poly.entity_id
_entity_poly.type
_entity_poly.pdbx_seq_one_letter_code
_entity_poly.pdbx_strand_id
1 'polypeptide(L)'
;MTNQDLHDELIWEDFKGLRDLIPKPGMKGGRYEFEAADIHEAVALAETLKALGRYQYFRGQADAAWSVTSTFARRTEAERLEALEAIQAFWLWVKNSPEMVPYLQSDDQIVAAIQHHGVAATTLVDLTREPSVAGWFATEAAGSAPFGSIYLLDHDRLSEFFRSISVGELKFRFLEVDVANLWRLQAQAGLFLEGNADLESYWPLDRIVFRQTGELSPIARSAIYPDRESHLEQMIRLHQVLDERGRRFEALIKDPMSPLRVYEVCATPAAAPSGSFAMSAAWESGPDERWDILDTTPTDARLQCATIENDLVALVELVERRRRSTELAMVIGDNEVTSGRFQALVDAIWAGMRPFPYTASEIARAITALARFDVFFRRFDLHAGKGTFELAEAYLDDPLEIEMGLFGGGSTRCCVSSARVVEALTESGRARLRLPVDTTASLLKAALIHAQGVRIGFFDEARFRALMVDEIIPWQVISKRNPTIYAAGQIEILGVP
;
A
#
# COMPACT_ATOMS: atom_id res chain seq x y z
N MET A 1 11.94 -57.58 -14.85
CA MET A 1 11.96 -56.12 -14.66
C MET A 1 12.89 -55.52 -15.68
N THR A 2 12.34 -54.63 -16.50
CA THR A 2 13.10 -53.74 -17.38
C THR A 2 13.74 -52.63 -16.56
N ASN A 3 14.72 -51.90 -17.14
CA ASN A 3 15.26 -50.69 -16.49
C ASN A 3 14.17 -49.64 -16.21
N GLN A 4 13.11 -49.63 -17.02
CA GLN A 4 11.96 -48.75 -16.80
C GLN A 4 11.17 -49.17 -15.56
N ASP A 5 10.92 -50.46 -15.36
CA ASP A 5 10.20 -50.96 -14.17
C ASP A 5 10.95 -50.63 -12.86
N LEU A 6 12.28 -50.76 -12.86
CA LEU A 6 13.13 -50.40 -11.73
C LEU A 6 13.08 -48.89 -11.43
N HIS A 7 13.16 -48.06 -12.47
CA HIS A 7 13.06 -46.62 -12.34
C HIS A 7 11.67 -46.20 -11.83
N ASP A 8 10.63 -46.88 -12.29
CA ASP A 8 9.25 -46.66 -11.86
C ASP A 8 9.03 -47.05 -10.40
N GLU A 9 9.64 -48.15 -9.94
CA GLU A 9 9.63 -48.55 -8.55
C GLU A 9 10.34 -47.53 -7.66
N LEU A 10 11.51 -47.02 -8.07
CA LEU A 10 12.25 -45.97 -7.33
C LEU A 10 11.43 -44.69 -7.17
N ILE A 11 10.71 -44.27 -8.22
CA ILE A 11 9.78 -43.14 -8.10
C ILE A 11 8.71 -43.44 -7.04
N TRP A 12 8.12 -44.63 -7.06
CA TRP A 12 7.09 -44.98 -6.07
C TRP A 12 7.62 -45.22 -4.66
N GLU A 13 8.91 -45.50 -4.48
CA GLU A 13 9.52 -45.51 -3.14
C GLU A 13 9.51 -44.11 -2.52
N ASP A 14 9.82 -43.07 -3.31
CA ASP A 14 9.77 -41.67 -2.87
C ASP A 14 8.34 -41.17 -2.60
N PHE A 15 7.34 -41.82 -3.20
CA PHE A 15 5.91 -41.55 -3.02
C PHE A 15 5.17 -42.72 -2.36
N LYS A 16 5.86 -43.48 -1.50
CA LYS A 16 5.30 -44.69 -0.88
C LYS A 16 4.02 -44.37 -0.11
N GLY A 17 2.96 -45.11 -0.42
CA GLY A 17 1.63 -44.91 0.17
C GLY A 17 0.74 -43.90 -0.57
N LEU A 18 1.25 -43.25 -1.62
CA LEU A 18 0.50 -42.27 -2.43
C LEU A 18 0.09 -42.81 -3.80
N ARG A 19 0.49 -44.04 -4.13
CA ARG A 19 0.32 -44.65 -5.46
C ARG A 19 -1.11 -44.66 -5.99
N ASP A 20 -2.08 -44.78 -5.10
CA ASP A 20 -3.51 -44.82 -5.46
C ASP A 20 -4.17 -43.44 -5.36
N LEU A 21 -3.43 -42.41 -4.93
CA LEU A 21 -3.94 -41.06 -4.65
C LEU A 21 -3.47 -40.01 -5.64
N ILE A 22 -2.32 -40.22 -6.30
CA ILE A 22 -1.74 -39.27 -7.24
C ILE A 22 -1.36 -39.97 -8.56
N PRO A 23 -1.40 -39.25 -9.70
CA PRO A 23 -0.83 -39.75 -10.93
C PRO A 23 0.68 -39.98 -10.76
N LYS A 24 1.21 -40.97 -11.47
CA LYS A 24 2.64 -41.27 -11.46
C LYS A 24 3.43 -40.08 -12.04
N PRO A 25 4.37 -39.47 -11.30
CA PRO A 25 5.22 -38.44 -11.89
C PRO A 25 6.23 -39.04 -12.87
N GLY A 26 6.61 -38.26 -13.87
CA GLY A 26 7.83 -38.48 -14.62
C GLY A 26 9.04 -37.98 -13.83
N MET A 27 10.24 -38.46 -14.16
CA MET A 27 11.49 -37.85 -13.69
C MET A 27 12.21 -37.24 -14.90
N LYS A 28 12.41 -35.92 -14.89
CA LYS A 28 13.09 -35.19 -15.97
C LYS A 28 14.12 -34.24 -15.36
N GLY A 29 15.39 -34.38 -15.74
CA GLY A 29 16.45 -33.48 -15.27
C GLY A 29 16.65 -33.47 -13.74
N GLY A 30 16.37 -34.59 -13.06
CA GLY A 30 16.55 -34.71 -11.61
C GLY A 30 15.40 -34.18 -10.74
N ARG A 31 14.27 -33.77 -11.34
CA ARG A 31 13.02 -33.41 -10.65
C ARG A 31 11.85 -34.32 -11.01
N TYR A 32 10.87 -34.36 -10.13
CA TYR A 32 9.55 -34.91 -10.39
C TYR A 32 8.70 -33.92 -11.20
N GLU A 33 8.14 -34.41 -12.30
CA GLU A 33 7.22 -33.66 -13.14
C GLU A 33 5.89 -34.41 -13.23
N PHE A 34 4.83 -33.79 -12.72
CA PHE A 34 3.47 -34.27 -12.86
C PHE A 34 2.82 -33.61 -14.07
N GLU A 35 1.95 -34.34 -14.75
CA GLU A 35 1.14 -33.82 -15.85
C GLU A 35 -0.32 -33.74 -15.40
N ALA A 36 -0.97 -32.62 -15.72
CA ALA A 36 -2.40 -32.39 -15.51
C ALA A 36 -3.03 -31.86 -16.81
N ALA A 37 -4.30 -32.18 -17.06
CA ALA A 37 -4.97 -31.78 -18.29
C ALA A 37 -5.18 -30.26 -18.37
N ASP A 38 -5.52 -29.64 -17.24
CA ASP A 38 -5.84 -28.23 -17.11
C ASP A 38 -5.45 -27.69 -15.72
N ILE A 39 -5.78 -26.42 -15.48
CA ILE A 39 -5.47 -25.76 -14.21
C ILE A 39 -6.25 -26.34 -13.01
N HIS A 40 -7.47 -26.82 -13.21
CA HIS A 40 -8.29 -27.35 -12.13
C HIS A 40 -7.72 -28.66 -11.60
N GLU A 41 -7.32 -29.56 -12.51
CA GLU A 41 -6.63 -30.80 -12.15
C GLU A 41 -5.26 -30.51 -11.51
N ALA A 42 -4.51 -29.53 -12.03
CA ALA A 42 -3.22 -29.14 -11.46
C ALA A 42 -3.35 -28.62 -10.02
N VAL A 43 -4.32 -27.75 -9.75
CA VAL A 43 -4.59 -27.24 -8.40
C VAL A 43 -5.06 -28.37 -7.48
N ALA A 44 -5.99 -29.23 -7.92
CA ALA A 44 -6.48 -30.35 -7.12
C ALA A 44 -5.35 -31.34 -6.74
N LEU A 45 -4.43 -31.59 -7.66
CA LEU A 45 -3.25 -32.40 -7.40
C LEU A 45 -2.30 -31.73 -6.39
N ALA A 46 -2.03 -30.43 -6.54
CA ALA A 46 -1.21 -29.69 -5.59
C ALA A 46 -1.83 -29.65 -4.17
N GLU A 47 -3.15 -29.47 -4.06
CA GLU A 47 -3.87 -29.57 -2.78
C GLU A 47 -3.77 -30.97 -2.16
N THR A 48 -3.87 -32.01 -2.98
CA THR A 48 -3.69 -33.40 -2.51
C THR A 48 -2.28 -33.61 -1.96
N LEU A 49 -1.25 -33.15 -2.67
CA LEU A 49 0.14 -33.25 -2.24
C LEU A 49 0.43 -32.40 -0.98
N LYS A 50 -0.20 -31.22 -0.85
CA LYS A 50 -0.17 -30.38 0.35
C LYS A 50 -0.77 -31.11 1.55
N ALA A 51 -1.98 -31.68 1.38
CA ALA A 51 -2.69 -32.39 2.44
C ALA A 51 -1.95 -33.63 2.94
N LEU A 52 -1.17 -34.27 2.06
CA LEU A 52 -0.30 -35.39 2.39
C LEU A 52 1.04 -34.96 3.04
N GLY A 53 1.27 -33.65 3.19
CA GLY A 53 2.48 -33.08 3.78
C GLY A 53 3.72 -33.18 2.90
N ARG A 54 3.57 -33.44 1.60
CA ARG A 54 4.71 -33.64 0.69
C ARG A 54 5.37 -32.33 0.27
N TYR A 55 4.57 -31.29 0.05
CA TYR A 55 5.03 -29.95 -0.31
C TYR A 55 4.25 -28.92 0.51
N GLN A 56 4.93 -27.84 0.92
CA GLN A 56 4.35 -26.81 1.77
C GLN A 56 4.15 -25.50 1.00
N TYR A 57 5.03 -25.20 0.04
CA TYR A 57 5.01 -23.94 -0.71
C TYR A 57 4.88 -24.17 -2.21
N PHE A 58 4.25 -23.19 -2.86
CA PHE A 58 3.84 -23.26 -4.25
C PHE A 58 4.18 -21.96 -4.98
N ARG A 59 4.41 -22.06 -6.29
CA ARG A 59 4.55 -20.89 -7.18
C ARG A 59 3.96 -21.18 -8.54
N GLY A 60 3.07 -20.32 -9.00
CA GLY A 60 2.53 -20.37 -10.35
C GLY A 60 3.42 -19.68 -11.36
N GLN A 61 3.52 -20.25 -12.56
CA GLN A 61 4.08 -19.57 -13.73
C GLN A 61 3.22 -19.84 -14.96
N ALA A 62 2.90 -18.78 -15.72
CA ALA A 62 2.10 -18.87 -16.93
C ALA A 62 2.80 -19.63 -18.07
N ASP A 63 4.13 -19.65 -18.05
CA ASP A 63 4.97 -20.40 -18.99
C ASP A 63 5.83 -21.41 -18.23
N ALA A 64 5.62 -22.70 -18.50
CA ALA A 64 6.38 -23.80 -17.90
C ALA A 64 7.86 -23.84 -18.34
N ALA A 65 8.28 -23.04 -19.32
CA ALA A 65 9.68 -22.91 -19.73
C ALA A 65 10.46 -21.89 -18.89
N TRP A 66 9.79 -21.03 -18.12
CA TRP A 66 10.47 -20.05 -17.28
C TRP A 66 11.11 -20.71 -16.07
N SER A 67 12.29 -20.21 -15.70
CA SER A 67 12.96 -20.60 -14.46
C SER A 67 12.43 -19.82 -13.27
N VAL A 68 12.60 -20.38 -12.08
CA VAL A 68 12.29 -19.75 -10.80
C VAL A 68 13.48 -18.88 -10.37
N THR A 69 13.56 -17.69 -10.95
CA THR A 69 14.63 -16.72 -10.70
C THR A 69 14.07 -15.38 -10.22
N SER A 70 14.77 -14.72 -9.29
CA SER A 70 14.36 -13.43 -8.72
C SER A 70 14.38 -12.30 -9.77
N THR A 71 13.64 -11.23 -9.48
CA THR A 71 13.63 -10.06 -10.38
C THR A 71 15.00 -9.41 -10.47
N PHE A 72 15.77 -9.37 -9.38
CA PHE A 72 17.12 -8.80 -9.34
C PHE A 72 18.14 -9.63 -10.12
N ALA A 73 18.10 -10.96 -10.03
CA ALA A 73 19.04 -11.83 -10.74
C ALA A 73 18.91 -11.72 -12.28
N ARG A 74 17.72 -11.38 -12.80
CA ARG A 74 17.48 -11.18 -14.24
C ARG A 74 18.01 -9.85 -14.80
N ARG A 75 18.40 -8.91 -13.95
CA ARG A 75 18.85 -7.56 -14.34
C ARG A 75 20.32 -7.51 -14.75
N THR A 76 20.64 -6.54 -15.60
CA THR A 76 22.03 -6.14 -15.90
C THR A 76 22.71 -5.53 -14.68
N GLU A 77 24.04 -5.40 -14.68
CA GLU A 77 24.78 -4.81 -13.56
C GLU A 77 24.36 -3.37 -13.26
N ALA A 78 24.13 -2.55 -14.30
CA ALA A 78 23.64 -1.18 -14.15
C ALA A 78 22.25 -1.13 -13.51
N GLU A 79 21.29 -1.92 -14.01
CA GLU A 79 19.94 -2.01 -13.44
C GLU A 79 19.94 -2.56 -12.01
N ARG A 80 20.89 -3.44 -11.66
CA ARG A 80 21.06 -3.93 -10.28
C ARG A 80 21.53 -2.80 -9.36
N LEU A 81 22.45 -1.95 -9.82
CA LEU A 81 22.90 -0.80 -9.05
C LEU A 81 21.74 0.19 -8.81
N GLU A 82 20.95 0.50 -9.84
CA GLU A 82 19.74 1.33 -9.72
C GLU A 82 18.73 0.72 -8.73
N ALA A 83 18.53 -0.60 -8.77
CA ALA A 83 17.66 -1.30 -7.82
C ALA A 83 18.19 -1.19 -6.38
N LEU A 84 19.51 -1.29 -6.16
CA LEU A 84 20.11 -1.12 -4.84
C LEU A 84 19.96 0.31 -4.32
N GLU A 85 20.12 1.32 -5.18
CA GLU A 85 19.89 2.73 -4.82
C GLU A 85 18.43 2.97 -4.42
N ALA A 86 17.48 2.42 -5.19
CA ALA A 86 16.06 2.50 -4.87
C ALA A 86 15.70 1.77 -3.56
N ILE A 87 16.28 0.59 -3.31
CA ILE A 87 16.14 -0.13 -2.03
C ILE A 87 16.67 0.73 -0.87
N GLN A 88 17.85 1.34 -1.02
CA GLN A 88 18.45 2.16 0.02
C GLN A 88 17.61 3.42 0.29
N ALA A 89 17.11 4.08 -0.75
CA ALA A 89 16.25 5.25 -0.61
C ALA A 89 14.94 4.91 0.12
N PHE A 90 14.28 3.81 -0.25
CA PHE A 90 13.08 3.34 0.44
C PHE A 90 13.37 2.96 1.89
N TRP A 91 14.47 2.26 2.15
CA TRP A 91 14.88 1.89 3.51
C TRP A 91 15.12 3.13 4.39
N LEU A 92 15.85 4.12 3.87
CA LEU A 92 16.08 5.38 4.58
C LEU A 92 14.78 6.13 4.85
N TRP A 93 13.85 6.15 3.88
CA TRP A 93 12.53 6.73 4.08
C TRP A 93 11.78 6.03 5.22
N VAL A 94 11.69 4.69 5.20
CA VAL A 94 11.04 3.92 6.29
C VAL A 94 11.64 4.23 7.65
N LYS A 95 12.98 4.31 7.76
CA LYS A 95 13.65 4.60 9.04
C LYS A 95 13.45 6.05 9.52
N ASN A 96 13.16 6.98 8.61
CA ASN A 96 12.95 8.39 8.92
C ASN A 96 11.46 8.80 8.99
N SER A 97 10.54 7.88 8.69
CA SER A 97 9.09 8.09 8.75
C SER A 97 8.51 7.41 10.00
N PRO A 98 8.21 8.16 11.08
CA PRO A 98 7.64 7.60 12.31
C PRO A 98 6.40 6.73 12.08
N GLU A 99 5.58 7.10 11.10
CA GLU A 99 4.34 6.41 10.74
C GLU A 99 4.56 5.01 10.11
N MET A 100 5.77 4.69 9.68
CA MET A 100 6.13 3.38 9.11
C MET A 100 6.64 2.40 10.17
N VAL A 101 7.13 2.92 11.30
CA VAL A 101 7.73 2.14 12.39
C VAL A 101 6.83 1.01 12.90
N PRO A 102 5.50 1.18 13.03
CA PRO A 102 4.65 0.10 13.51
C PRO A 102 4.60 -1.12 12.58
N TYR A 103 4.76 -0.91 11.27
CA TYR A 103 4.58 -1.95 10.25
C TYR A 103 5.88 -2.64 9.85
N LEU A 104 6.92 -1.84 9.62
CA LEU A 104 8.16 -2.29 8.98
C LEU A 104 9.33 -2.21 9.97
N GLN A 105 9.34 -3.17 10.88
CA GLN A 105 10.25 -3.22 12.03
C GLN A 105 11.58 -3.91 11.72
N SER A 106 11.62 -4.81 10.73
CA SER A 106 12.83 -5.52 10.30
C SER A 106 13.19 -5.26 8.83
N ASP A 107 14.45 -5.47 8.47
CA ASP A 107 14.91 -5.33 7.09
C ASP A 107 14.20 -6.31 6.15
N ASP A 108 13.87 -7.50 6.65
CA ASP A 108 13.10 -8.52 5.94
C ASP A 108 11.69 -8.03 5.58
N GLN A 109 11.00 -7.36 6.52
CA GLN A 109 9.68 -6.77 6.26
C GLN A 109 9.77 -5.62 5.26
N ILE A 110 10.83 -4.80 5.33
CA ILE A 110 11.07 -3.71 4.38
C ILE A 110 11.28 -4.27 2.97
N VAL A 111 12.17 -5.27 2.81
CA VAL A 111 12.46 -5.87 1.50
C VAL A 111 11.24 -6.60 0.93
N ALA A 112 10.43 -7.26 1.78
CA ALA A 112 9.16 -7.83 1.37
C ALA A 112 8.18 -6.78 0.82
N ALA A 113 8.05 -5.63 1.50
CA ALA A 113 7.23 -4.52 1.03
C ALA A 113 7.73 -3.96 -0.32
N ILE A 114 9.06 -3.82 -0.49
CA ILE A 114 9.69 -3.38 -1.74
C ILE A 114 9.32 -4.31 -2.90
N GLN A 115 9.53 -5.62 -2.73
CA GLN A 115 9.23 -6.64 -3.75
C GLN A 115 7.75 -6.58 -4.14
N HIS A 116 6.87 -6.55 -3.13
CA HIS A 116 5.45 -6.72 -3.35
C HIS A 116 4.80 -5.50 -4.03
N HIS A 117 5.29 -4.28 -3.73
CA HIS A 117 4.79 -3.04 -4.34
C HIS A 117 5.61 -2.55 -5.54
N GLY A 118 6.58 -3.35 -5.99
CA GLY A 118 7.38 -3.02 -7.18
C GLY A 118 8.19 -1.73 -7.02
N VAL A 119 8.65 -1.43 -5.80
CA VAL A 119 9.51 -0.26 -5.53
C VAL A 119 10.88 -0.45 -6.21
N ALA A 120 11.43 -1.65 -6.13
CA ALA A 120 12.69 -2.03 -6.78
C ALA A 120 12.72 -3.53 -7.06
N ALA A 121 13.64 -3.97 -7.94
CA ALA A 121 13.91 -5.39 -8.12
C ALA A 121 14.64 -5.94 -6.88
N THR A 122 14.22 -7.10 -6.38
CA THR A 122 14.81 -7.72 -5.18
C THR A 122 15.30 -9.14 -5.45
N THR A 123 16.10 -9.67 -4.52
CA THR A 123 16.55 -11.07 -4.50
C THR A 123 15.45 -12.06 -4.09
N LEU A 124 14.23 -11.57 -3.83
CA LEU A 124 13.10 -12.40 -3.44
C LEU A 124 12.41 -13.02 -4.66
N VAL A 125 11.89 -14.22 -4.44
CA VAL A 125 10.97 -14.93 -5.31
C VAL A 125 9.67 -15.13 -4.54
N ASP A 126 8.55 -14.65 -5.08
CA ASP A 126 7.24 -14.80 -4.46
C ASP A 126 6.80 -16.28 -4.44
N LEU A 127 6.39 -16.75 -3.28
CA LEU A 127 5.77 -18.06 -3.08
C LEU A 127 4.43 -17.87 -2.35
N THR A 128 3.62 -18.92 -2.33
CA THR A 128 2.37 -18.98 -1.58
C THR A 128 2.25 -20.32 -0.86
N ARG A 129 1.50 -20.33 0.25
CA ARG A 129 1.08 -21.58 0.92
C ARG A 129 -0.14 -22.19 0.26
N GLU A 130 -0.84 -21.48 -0.61
CA GLU A 130 -2.11 -21.91 -1.20
C GLU A 130 -1.95 -22.33 -2.66
N PRO A 131 -2.13 -23.62 -2.99
CA PRO A 131 -2.09 -24.11 -4.37
C PRO A 131 -3.02 -23.36 -5.31
N SER A 132 -4.21 -22.99 -4.82
CA SER A 132 -5.18 -22.21 -5.57
C SER A 132 -4.66 -20.82 -5.99
N VAL A 133 -3.93 -20.12 -5.10
CA VAL A 133 -3.25 -18.85 -5.40
C VAL A 133 -2.14 -19.07 -6.43
N ALA A 134 -1.34 -20.14 -6.29
CA ALA A 134 -0.35 -20.48 -7.30
C ALA A 134 -1.00 -20.76 -8.66
N GLY A 135 -2.13 -21.46 -8.68
CA GLY A 135 -2.89 -21.70 -9.90
C GLY A 135 -3.43 -20.42 -10.56
N TRP A 136 -3.82 -19.44 -9.75
CA TRP A 136 -4.20 -18.11 -10.23
C TRP A 136 -3.03 -17.43 -10.96
N PHE A 137 -1.84 -17.38 -10.37
CA PHE A 137 -0.65 -16.81 -11.03
C PHE A 137 -0.20 -17.61 -12.26
N ALA A 138 -0.41 -18.93 -12.25
CA ALA A 138 -0.13 -19.78 -13.41
C ALA A 138 -1.10 -19.53 -14.59
N THR A 139 -2.19 -18.79 -14.39
CA THR A 139 -3.18 -18.46 -15.41
C THR A 139 -3.37 -16.96 -15.65
N GLU A 140 -2.70 -16.08 -14.90
CA GLU A 140 -2.82 -14.60 -15.03
C GLU A 140 -2.51 -14.11 -16.45
N ALA A 141 -1.54 -14.76 -17.13
CA ALA A 141 -1.20 -14.50 -18.53
C ALA A 141 -1.63 -15.65 -19.47
N ALA A 142 -2.75 -16.31 -19.17
CA ALA A 142 -3.26 -17.42 -19.97
C ALA A 142 -3.30 -17.07 -21.48
N GLY A 143 -2.74 -17.96 -22.30
CA GLY A 143 -2.61 -17.78 -23.75
C GLY A 143 -1.27 -17.19 -24.22
N SER A 144 -0.39 -16.73 -23.32
CA SER A 144 0.98 -16.30 -23.72
C SER A 144 1.91 -17.47 -24.06
N ALA A 145 1.63 -18.66 -23.54
CA ALA A 145 2.39 -19.89 -23.73
C ALA A 145 1.44 -21.10 -23.80
N PRO A 146 1.86 -22.22 -24.42
CA PRO A 146 1.02 -23.42 -24.53
C PRO A 146 0.84 -24.18 -23.20
N PHE A 147 1.79 -24.03 -22.26
CA PHE A 147 1.81 -24.77 -21.00
C PHE A 147 2.15 -23.83 -19.84
N GLY A 148 1.39 -23.95 -18.75
CA GLY A 148 1.67 -23.34 -17.46
C GLY A 148 2.25 -24.35 -16.48
N SER A 149 2.73 -23.88 -15.33
CA SER A 149 3.21 -24.75 -14.28
C SER A 149 2.93 -24.24 -12.87
N ILE A 150 2.80 -25.19 -11.94
CA ILE A 150 2.82 -24.95 -10.50
C ILE A 150 4.08 -25.64 -9.96
N TYR A 151 5.04 -24.86 -9.49
CA TYR A 151 6.22 -25.36 -8.79
C TYR A 151 5.87 -25.77 -7.37
N LEU A 152 6.48 -26.86 -6.92
CA LEU A 152 6.23 -27.54 -5.65
C LEU A 152 7.52 -27.49 -4.81
N LEU A 153 7.43 -26.98 -3.59
CA LEU A 153 8.58 -26.81 -2.72
C LEU A 153 8.36 -27.56 -1.40
N ASP A 154 9.28 -28.48 -1.11
CA ASP A 154 9.41 -29.20 0.15
C ASP A 154 10.31 -28.35 1.07
N HIS A 155 9.69 -27.65 2.02
CA HIS A 155 10.35 -26.70 2.90
C HIS A 155 11.49 -27.35 3.69
N ASP A 156 11.24 -28.54 4.23
CA ASP A 156 12.18 -29.19 5.15
C ASP A 156 13.41 -29.69 4.39
N ARG A 157 13.17 -30.35 3.24
CA ARG A 157 14.24 -30.85 2.38
C ARG A 157 15.07 -29.72 1.78
N LEU A 158 14.43 -28.65 1.29
CA LEU A 158 15.13 -27.50 0.74
C LEU A 158 15.89 -26.74 1.84
N SER A 159 15.34 -26.60 3.04
CA SER A 159 16.05 -25.96 4.15
C SER A 159 17.29 -26.74 4.57
N GLU A 160 17.22 -28.07 4.60
CA GLU A 160 18.41 -28.90 4.83
C GLU A 160 19.45 -28.72 3.73
N PHE A 161 19.02 -28.74 2.46
CA PHE A 161 19.89 -28.46 1.33
C PHE A 161 20.54 -27.08 1.43
N PHE A 162 19.78 -26.01 1.70
CA PHE A 162 20.30 -24.66 1.86
C PHE A 162 21.34 -24.57 2.97
N ARG A 163 21.16 -25.25 4.11
CA ARG A 163 22.18 -25.32 5.16
C ARG A 163 23.47 -25.99 4.70
N SER A 164 23.39 -26.96 3.78
CA SER A 164 24.55 -27.65 3.24
C SER A 164 25.33 -26.84 2.19
N ILE A 165 24.63 -25.99 1.42
CA ILE A 165 25.23 -25.22 0.32
C ILE A 165 25.52 -23.75 0.65
N SER A 166 24.94 -23.21 1.73
CA SER A 166 25.12 -21.80 2.11
C SER A 166 26.47 -21.55 2.78
N VAL A 167 27.55 -21.86 2.06
CA VAL A 167 28.94 -21.64 2.46
C VAL A 167 29.51 -20.49 1.64
N GLY A 168 30.04 -19.47 2.32
CA GLY A 168 30.62 -18.29 1.66
C GLY A 168 29.56 -17.30 1.17
N GLU A 169 29.60 -16.98 -0.12
CA GLU A 169 28.74 -15.94 -0.72
C GLU A 169 27.37 -16.46 -1.15
N LEU A 170 27.19 -17.76 -1.43
CA LEU A 170 25.91 -18.32 -1.83
C LEU A 170 24.95 -18.39 -0.63
N LYS A 171 23.77 -17.78 -0.74
CA LYS A 171 22.78 -17.74 0.34
C LYS A 171 21.38 -17.97 -0.21
N PHE A 172 20.70 -18.96 0.34
CA PHE A 172 19.28 -19.20 0.14
C PHE A 172 18.58 -19.37 1.49
N ARG A 173 17.39 -18.79 1.62
CA ARG A 173 16.50 -19.06 2.77
C ARG A 173 15.04 -18.81 2.40
N PHE A 174 14.16 -19.50 3.11
CA PHE A 174 12.77 -19.09 3.14
C PHE A 174 12.61 -17.87 4.05
N LEU A 175 11.79 -16.93 3.60
CA LEU A 175 11.47 -15.73 4.32
C LEU A 175 9.96 -15.64 4.52
N GLU A 176 9.56 -15.85 5.77
CA GLU A 176 8.17 -15.75 6.21
C GLU A 176 8.04 -14.47 7.04
N VAL A 177 7.42 -13.46 6.46
CA VAL A 177 7.15 -12.20 7.14
C VAL A 177 5.67 -12.10 7.48
N ASP A 178 5.41 -11.62 8.68
CA ASP A 178 4.08 -11.19 9.09
C ASP A 178 4.13 -9.66 9.22
N VAL A 179 3.44 -8.98 8.29
CA VAL A 179 3.38 -7.52 8.22
C VAL A 179 1.92 -7.12 8.29
N ALA A 180 1.53 -6.46 9.38
CA ALA A 180 0.19 -5.88 9.52
C ALA A 180 -0.07 -4.94 8.34
N ASN A 181 -1.30 -4.99 7.80
CA ASN A 181 -1.75 -4.15 6.72
C ASN A 181 -1.01 -4.39 5.38
N LEU A 182 -0.19 -5.43 5.21
CA LEU A 182 0.29 -5.78 3.87
C LEU A 182 -0.74 -6.69 3.17
N TRP A 183 -1.95 -6.15 2.95
CA TRP A 183 -3.14 -6.92 2.56
C TRP A 183 -2.91 -7.77 1.34
N ARG A 184 -2.25 -7.25 0.31
CA ARG A 184 -1.99 -8.05 -0.89
C ARG A 184 -1.09 -9.26 -0.60
N LEU A 185 -0.11 -9.16 0.30
CA LEU A 185 0.72 -10.30 0.70
C LEU A 185 -0.08 -11.31 1.52
N GLN A 186 -0.90 -10.81 2.45
CA GLN A 186 -1.75 -11.61 3.32
C GLN A 186 -2.83 -12.37 2.52
N ALA A 187 -3.49 -11.71 1.58
CA ALA A 187 -4.50 -12.27 0.69
C ALA A 187 -3.94 -13.41 -0.17
N GLN A 188 -2.66 -13.33 -0.52
CA GLN A 188 -1.96 -14.35 -1.31
C GLN A 188 -1.37 -15.48 -0.46
N ALA A 189 -1.57 -15.47 0.87
CA ALA A 189 -0.86 -16.33 1.80
C ALA A 189 0.65 -16.36 1.53
N GLY A 190 1.18 -15.18 1.19
CA GLY A 190 2.48 -15.01 0.57
C GLY A 190 3.63 -15.28 1.53
N LEU A 191 4.74 -15.72 0.95
CA LEU A 191 6.06 -15.77 1.57
C LEU A 191 7.10 -15.65 0.45
N PHE A 192 8.37 -15.67 0.81
CA PHE A 192 9.42 -15.51 -0.17
C PHE A 192 10.48 -16.59 -0.06
N LEU A 193 11.10 -16.90 -1.19
CA LEU A 193 12.43 -17.51 -1.24
C LEU A 193 13.43 -16.39 -1.54
N GLU A 194 14.36 -16.14 -0.63
CA GLU A 194 15.47 -15.24 -0.87
C GLU A 194 16.65 -16.02 -1.45
N GLY A 195 17.23 -15.53 -2.54
CA GLY A 195 18.41 -16.11 -3.15
C GLY A 195 19.25 -15.11 -3.93
N ASN A 196 20.57 -15.21 -3.82
CA ASN A 196 21.50 -14.39 -4.61
C ASN A 196 22.05 -15.11 -5.87
N ALA A 197 21.50 -16.28 -6.19
CA ALA A 197 21.79 -17.03 -7.41
C ALA A 197 20.51 -17.73 -7.92
N ASP A 198 20.60 -18.35 -9.10
CA ASP A 198 19.51 -19.12 -9.67
C ASP A 198 19.37 -20.48 -8.97
N LEU A 199 18.25 -20.70 -8.26
CA LEU A 199 18.06 -21.92 -7.46
C LEU A 199 18.02 -23.17 -8.35
N GLU A 200 17.37 -23.12 -9.51
CA GLU A 200 17.20 -24.30 -10.36
C GLU A 200 18.50 -24.83 -10.97
N SER A 201 19.55 -24.00 -11.00
CA SER A 201 20.91 -24.44 -11.36
C SER A 201 21.55 -25.35 -10.31
N TYR A 202 21.07 -25.33 -9.06
CA TYR A 202 21.57 -26.15 -7.95
C TYR A 202 20.58 -27.21 -7.50
N TRP A 203 19.28 -26.91 -7.61
CA TRP A 203 18.19 -27.79 -7.19
C TRP A 203 17.02 -27.69 -8.19
N PRO A 204 16.83 -28.69 -9.08
CA PRO A 204 15.72 -28.68 -10.00
C PRO A 204 14.41 -28.85 -9.21
N LEU A 205 13.51 -27.88 -9.30
CA LEU A 205 12.27 -27.87 -8.52
C LEU A 205 11.22 -28.81 -9.11
N ASP A 206 10.56 -29.58 -8.25
CA ASP A 206 9.42 -30.41 -8.63
C ASP A 206 8.27 -29.52 -9.11
N ARG A 207 7.46 -30.00 -10.06
CA ARG A 207 6.39 -29.20 -10.64
C ARG A 207 5.25 -30.01 -11.24
N ILE A 208 4.10 -29.37 -11.35
CA ILE A 208 2.96 -29.83 -12.14
C ILE A 208 2.90 -28.99 -13.41
N VAL A 209 2.90 -29.63 -14.57
CA VAL A 209 2.75 -28.97 -15.88
C VAL A 209 1.36 -29.25 -16.41
N PHE A 210 0.71 -28.22 -16.92
CA PHE A 210 -0.64 -28.32 -17.47
C PHE A 210 -0.79 -27.48 -18.74
N ARG A 211 -1.77 -27.83 -19.56
CA ARG A 211 -2.05 -27.10 -20.81
C ARG A 211 -2.83 -25.83 -20.50
N GLN A 212 -2.41 -24.70 -21.09
CA GLN A 212 -3.19 -23.47 -21.04
C GLN A 212 -4.42 -23.61 -21.95
N THR A 213 -5.61 -23.66 -21.37
CA THR A 213 -6.89 -23.75 -22.10
C THR A 213 -7.55 -22.39 -22.31
N GLY A 214 -7.02 -21.33 -21.69
CA GLY A 214 -7.64 -19.99 -21.63
C GLY A 214 -8.66 -19.85 -20.49
N GLU A 215 -8.98 -20.94 -19.79
CA GLU A 215 -9.76 -20.88 -18.55
C GLU A 215 -8.93 -20.25 -17.43
N LEU A 216 -9.52 -19.30 -16.72
CA LEU A 216 -8.89 -18.63 -15.59
C LEU A 216 -9.16 -19.40 -14.31
N SER A 217 -8.26 -19.27 -13.34
CA SER A 217 -8.51 -19.73 -11.97
C SER A 217 -9.86 -19.21 -11.45
N PRO A 218 -10.63 -20.03 -10.71
CA PRO A 218 -11.93 -19.63 -10.17
C PRO A 218 -11.83 -18.56 -9.08
N ILE A 219 -10.61 -18.27 -8.58
CA ILE A 219 -10.39 -17.21 -7.60
C ILE A 219 -10.56 -15.85 -8.27
N ALA A 220 -11.46 -15.03 -7.72
CA ALA A 220 -11.66 -13.66 -8.16
C ALA A 220 -10.37 -12.85 -7.98
N ARG A 221 -10.07 -11.95 -8.93
CA ARG A 221 -8.90 -11.07 -8.85
C ARG A 221 -8.85 -10.30 -7.53
N SER A 222 -9.99 -9.83 -7.03
CA SER A 222 -10.09 -9.05 -5.78
C SER A 222 -9.70 -9.84 -4.53
N ALA A 223 -9.71 -11.18 -4.58
CA ALA A 223 -9.22 -12.04 -3.51
C ALA A 223 -7.68 -12.21 -3.53
N ILE A 224 -7.02 -11.88 -4.64
CA ILE A 224 -5.55 -11.91 -4.81
C ILE A 224 -4.95 -10.51 -4.75
N TYR A 225 -5.67 -9.54 -5.30
CA TYR A 225 -5.34 -8.13 -5.37
C TYR A 225 -6.52 -7.35 -4.79
N PRO A 226 -6.53 -7.10 -3.48
CA PRO A 226 -7.55 -6.29 -2.83
C PRO A 226 -7.86 -5.03 -3.64
N ASP A 227 -9.14 -4.75 -3.86
CA ASP A 227 -9.57 -3.58 -4.64
C ASP A 227 -9.31 -2.26 -3.90
N ARG A 228 -9.02 -2.35 -2.59
CA ARG A 228 -8.67 -1.24 -1.71
C ARG A 228 -7.29 -1.47 -1.12
N GLU A 229 -6.56 -0.38 -0.98
CA GLU A 229 -5.27 -0.36 -0.31
C GLU A 229 -5.46 -0.22 1.20
N SER A 230 -4.69 -0.98 1.96
CA SER A 230 -4.56 -0.77 3.39
C SER A 230 -3.88 0.58 3.70
N HIS A 231 -3.82 0.95 4.98
CA HIS A 231 -3.01 2.11 5.39
C HIS A 231 -1.52 2.00 5.01
N LEU A 232 -0.88 0.83 5.22
CA LEU A 232 0.53 0.64 4.86
C LEU A 232 0.74 0.76 3.34
N GLU A 233 -0.15 0.17 2.56
CA GLU A 233 -0.04 0.18 1.09
C GLU A 233 -0.26 1.61 0.54
N GLN A 234 -1.15 2.39 1.15
CA GLN A 234 -1.32 3.81 0.84
C GLN A 234 -0.04 4.63 1.14
N MET A 235 0.65 4.33 2.24
CA MET A 235 1.92 4.99 2.59
C MET A 235 3.06 4.61 1.62
N ILE A 236 3.12 3.36 1.19
CA ILE A 236 4.10 2.93 0.16
C ILE A 236 3.83 3.62 -1.17
N ARG A 237 2.55 3.71 -1.59
CA ARG A 237 2.17 4.48 -2.78
C ARG A 237 2.54 5.95 -2.65
N LEU A 238 2.34 6.53 -1.46
CA LEU A 238 2.75 7.90 -1.18
C LEU A 238 4.25 8.09 -1.39
N HIS A 239 5.08 7.19 -0.87
CA HIS A 239 6.53 7.24 -1.11
C HIS A 239 6.85 7.28 -2.61
N GLN A 240 6.24 6.41 -3.42
CA GLN A 240 6.46 6.39 -4.88
C GLN A 240 6.10 7.72 -5.56
N VAL A 241 5.00 8.35 -5.13
CA VAL A 241 4.59 9.67 -5.63
C VAL A 241 5.60 10.76 -5.24
N LEU A 242 6.11 10.72 -4.00
CA LEU A 242 7.09 11.67 -3.50
C LEU A 242 8.44 11.51 -4.22
N ASP A 243 8.89 10.27 -4.40
CA ASP A 243 10.11 9.95 -5.16
C ASP A 243 10.02 10.45 -6.61
N GLU A 244 8.91 10.15 -7.30
CA GLU A 244 8.71 10.62 -8.68
C GLU A 244 8.72 12.15 -8.76
N ARG A 245 8.11 12.84 -7.80
CA ARG A 245 8.14 14.31 -7.72
C ARG A 245 9.54 14.83 -7.48
N GLY A 246 10.30 14.21 -6.57
CA GLY A 246 11.70 14.54 -6.31
C GLY A 246 12.53 14.45 -7.59
N ARG A 247 12.44 13.32 -8.30
CA ARG A 247 13.13 13.11 -9.59
C ARG A 247 12.74 14.12 -10.65
N ARG A 248 11.44 14.43 -10.80
CA ARG A 248 10.96 15.46 -11.75
C ARG A 248 11.47 16.85 -11.39
N PHE A 249 11.46 17.19 -10.11
CA PHE A 249 11.97 18.47 -9.62
C PHE A 249 13.48 18.61 -9.85
N GLU A 250 14.26 17.57 -9.53
CA GLU A 250 15.69 17.53 -9.84
C GLU A 250 15.97 17.66 -11.33
N ALA A 251 15.24 16.93 -12.18
CA ALA A 251 15.37 17.04 -13.63
C ALA A 251 15.11 18.47 -14.11
N LEU A 252 14.10 19.13 -13.53
CA LEU A 252 13.76 20.51 -13.84
C LEU A 252 14.79 21.52 -13.33
N ILE A 253 15.50 21.24 -12.24
CA ILE A 253 16.63 22.06 -11.77
C ILE A 253 17.85 21.87 -12.68
N LYS A 254 18.11 20.63 -13.09
CA LYS A 254 19.27 20.26 -13.92
C LYS A 254 19.08 20.68 -15.38
N ASP A 255 17.84 20.94 -15.82
CA ASP A 255 17.55 21.44 -17.17
C ASP A 255 18.10 22.88 -17.36
N PRO A 256 19.11 23.08 -18.23
CA PRO A 256 19.69 24.40 -18.49
C PRO A 256 18.69 25.43 -19.05
N MET A 257 17.57 24.97 -19.61
CA MET A 257 16.53 25.81 -20.18
C MET A 257 15.39 26.11 -19.20
N SER A 258 15.46 25.56 -17.97
CA SER A 258 14.43 25.77 -16.96
C SER A 258 14.37 27.24 -16.55
N PRO A 259 13.18 27.87 -16.58
CA PRO A 259 13.01 29.24 -16.12
C PRO A 259 13.01 29.34 -14.58
N LEU A 260 13.04 28.21 -13.85
CA LEU A 260 12.99 28.20 -12.41
C LEU A 260 14.31 28.64 -11.79
N ARG A 261 14.23 29.62 -10.89
CA ARG A 261 15.32 29.95 -9.97
C ARG A 261 15.01 29.30 -8.63
N VAL A 262 15.76 28.26 -8.29
CA VAL A 262 15.65 27.62 -6.97
C VAL A 262 16.58 28.35 -6.02
N TYR A 263 16.00 28.88 -4.94
CA TYR A 263 16.73 29.42 -3.82
C TYR A 263 16.69 28.40 -2.70
N GLU A 264 17.84 27.88 -2.31
CA GLU A 264 17.93 27.03 -1.13
C GLU A 264 17.74 27.91 0.11
N VAL A 265 16.59 27.75 0.76
CA VAL A 265 16.33 28.41 2.04
C VAL A 265 16.72 27.42 3.13
N CYS A 266 17.98 27.49 3.59
CA CYS A 266 18.46 26.77 4.77
C CYS A 266 17.84 27.40 6.02
N ALA A 267 16.64 26.95 6.36
CA ALA A 267 15.84 27.39 7.49
C ALA A 267 15.70 26.24 8.47
N THR A 268 16.09 26.42 9.73
CA THR A 268 15.72 25.47 10.78
C THR A 268 14.30 25.82 11.25
N PRO A 269 13.30 24.94 11.11
CA PRO A 269 11.95 25.20 11.60
C PRO A 269 11.99 25.55 13.08
N ALA A 270 11.11 26.44 13.52
CA ALA A 270 11.03 26.78 14.93
C ALA A 270 10.82 25.51 15.79
N ALA A 271 11.72 25.29 16.76
CA ALA A 271 11.58 24.19 17.69
C ALA A 271 10.22 24.27 18.40
N ALA A 272 9.60 23.11 18.61
CA ALA A 272 8.34 23.01 19.33
C ALA A 272 8.54 23.55 20.78
N PRO A 273 7.58 24.31 21.34
CA PRO A 273 7.66 24.77 22.72
C PRO A 273 7.90 23.61 23.70
N SER A 274 8.65 23.84 24.78
CA SER A 274 8.77 22.85 25.86
C SER A 274 7.38 22.53 26.43
N GLY A 275 7.00 21.25 26.48
CA GLY A 275 5.66 20.83 26.88
C GLY A 275 4.62 20.77 25.75
N SER A 276 5.06 20.90 24.50
CA SER A 276 4.23 20.53 23.33
C SER A 276 3.65 19.13 23.51
N PHE A 277 2.38 18.96 23.19
CA PHE A 277 1.73 17.65 23.31
C PHE A 277 2.40 16.64 22.36
N ALA A 278 2.85 15.52 22.91
CA ALA A 278 3.25 14.36 22.12
C ALA A 278 1.99 13.71 21.60
N MET A 279 1.95 13.42 20.30
CA MET A 279 0.78 12.81 19.69
C MET A 279 0.36 11.56 20.48
N SER A 280 -0.95 11.36 20.68
CA SER A 280 -1.39 10.21 21.48
C SER A 280 -0.89 8.89 20.87
N ALA A 281 -0.50 7.94 21.72
CA ALA A 281 0.08 6.66 21.31
C ALA A 281 -0.78 5.89 20.29
N ALA A 282 -2.09 6.14 20.27
CA ALA A 282 -3.03 5.56 19.31
C ALA A 282 -2.77 5.97 17.85
N TRP A 283 -2.17 7.16 17.61
CA TRP A 283 -1.74 7.57 16.28
C TRP A 283 -0.37 7.02 15.93
N GLU A 284 0.50 6.85 16.93
CA GLU A 284 1.86 6.32 16.74
C GLU A 284 1.84 4.83 16.45
N SER A 285 0.94 4.05 17.06
CA SER A 285 0.87 2.60 16.86
C SER A 285 0.38 2.19 15.47
N GLY A 286 -0.27 3.10 14.75
CA GLY A 286 -0.98 2.78 13.51
C GLY A 286 -2.14 1.78 13.71
N PRO A 287 -3.03 1.66 12.71
CA PRO A 287 -3.98 0.55 12.60
C PRO A 287 -3.31 -0.83 12.48
N ASP A 288 -3.78 -1.82 13.23
CA ASP A 288 -3.55 -3.25 12.91
C ASP A 288 -4.80 -3.81 12.23
N GLU A 289 -4.77 -3.82 10.91
CA GLU A 289 -5.83 -4.25 10.01
C GLU A 289 -5.29 -5.39 9.16
N ARG A 290 -5.45 -6.62 9.66
CA ARG A 290 -5.06 -7.81 8.92
C ARG A 290 -6.18 -8.26 8.00
N TRP A 291 -5.82 -8.72 6.81
CA TRP A 291 -6.74 -9.11 5.77
C TRP A 291 -7.76 -10.19 6.20
N ASP A 292 -7.31 -11.14 7.01
CA ASP A 292 -8.14 -12.23 7.55
C ASP A 292 -9.13 -11.80 8.64
N ILE A 293 -8.96 -10.60 9.20
CA ILE A 293 -9.82 -10.04 10.26
C ILE A 293 -10.86 -9.06 9.67
N LEU A 294 -10.59 -8.51 8.48
CA LEU A 294 -11.46 -7.53 7.85
C LEU A 294 -12.65 -8.17 7.16
N ASP A 295 -13.77 -7.47 7.22
CA ASP A 295 -14.92 -7.79 6.39
C ASP A 295 -14.70 -7.24 4.97
N THR A 296 -14.35 -8.15 4.07
CA THR A 296 -14.15 -7.88 2.65
C THR A 296 -15.41 -8.08 1.83
N THR A 297 -16.55 -8.38 2.47
CA THR A 297 -17.83 -8.56 1.79
C THR A 297 -18.27 -7.22 1.19
N PRO A 298 -18.62 -7.20 -0.12
CA PRO A 298 -19.17 -6.02 -0.75
C PRO A 298 -20.38 -5.49 0.01
N THR A 299 -20.46 -4.18 0.18
CA THR A 299 -21.55 -3.56 0.92
C THR A 299 -22.86 -3.57 0.14
N ASP A 300 -23.96 -3.93 0.80
CA ASP A 300 -25.33 -3.73 0.30
C ASP A 300 -25.92 -2.37 0.71
N ALA A 301 -25.29 -1.71 1.68
CA ALA A 301 -25.69 -0.39 2.15
C ALA A 301 -25.60 0.64 1.03
N ARG A 302 -26.71 1.36 0.82
CA ARG A 302 -26.87 2.39 -0.21
C ARG A 302 -27.11 3.73 0.46
N LEU A 303 -26.31 4.73 0.11
CA LEU A 303 -26.43 6.09 0.62
C LEU A 303 -26.83 7.05 -0.49
N GLN A 304 -27.87 7.84 -0.28
CA GLN A 304 -28.18 8.97 -1.15
C GLN A 304 -27.30 10.18 -0.76
N CYS A 305 -26.88 10.99 -1.74
CA CYS A 305 -26.12 12.21 -1.44
C CYS A 305 -26.85 13.13 -0.44
N ALA A 306 -28.18 13.26 -0.57
CA ALA A 306 -29.00 14.05 0.34
C ALA A 306 -28.95 13.53 1.79
N THR A 307 -28.85 12.21 1.99
CA THR A 307 -28.69 11.60 3.32
C THR A 307 -27.31 11.95 3.90
N ILE A 308 -26.26 11.88 3.07
CA ILE A 308 -24.89 12.23 3.50
C ILE A 308 -24.80 13.70 3.97
N GLU A 309 -25.52 14.59 3.31
CA GLU A 309 -25.52 16.03 3.62
C GLU A 309 -26.33 16.37 4.88
N ASN A 310 -27.45 15.68 5.11
CA ASN A 310 -28.49 16.13 6.04
C ASN A 310 -28.75 15.18 7.22
N ASP A 311 -28.27 13.93 7.17
CA ASP A 311 -28.53 12.92 8.20
C ASP A 311 -27.22 12.38 8.80
N LEU A 312 -26.59 13.22 9.62
CA LEU A 312 -25.34 12.87 10.30
C LEU A 312 -25.52 11.65 11.22
N VAL A 313 -26.69 11.48 11.84
CA VAL A 313 -26.95 10.38 12.78
C VAL A 313 -26.93 9.05 12.04
N ALA A 314 -27.66 8.93 10.93
CA ALA A 314 -27.66 7.71 10.11
C ALA A 314 -26.26 7.37 9.59
N LEU A 315 -25.48 8.39 9.20
CA LEU A 315 -24.10 8.20 8.74
C LEU A 315 -23.18 7.70 9.85
N VAL A 316 -23.31 8.23 11.08
CA VAL A 316 -22.56 7.76 12.25
C VAL A 316 -22.86 6.30 12.56
N GLU A 317 -24.14 5.92 12.58
CA GLU A 317 -24.54 4.53 12.82
C GLU A 317 -23.99 3.57 11.76
N LEU A 318 -23.99 3.99 10.48
CA LEU A 318 -23.39 3.21 9.40
C LEU A 318 -21.87 3.06 9.58
N VAL A 319 -21.17 4.15 9.90
CA VAL A 319 -19.71 4.14 10.12
C VAL A 319 -19.35 3.21 11.27
N GLU A 320 -20.08 3.24 12.39
CA GLU A 320 -19.87 2.32 13.51
C GLU A 320 -20.08 0.86 13.09
N ARG A 321 -21.19 0.58 12.40
CA ARG A 321 -21.52 -0.78 11.93
C ARG A 321 -20.47 -1.34 10.97
N ARG A 322 -19.88 -0.49 10.13
CA ARG A 322 -18.92 -0.89 9.07
C ARG A 322 -17.47 -0.69 9.45
N ARG A 323 -17.12 -0.37 10.71
CA ARG A 323 -15.75 0.04 11.09
C ARG A 323 -14.64 -0.96 10.70
N ARG A 324 -14.97 -2.25 10.63
CA ARG A 324 -14.05 -3.34 10.26
C ARG A 324 -14.17 -3.79 8.81
N SER A 325 -14.90 -3.04 7.99
CA SER A 325 -15.12 -3.38 6.60
C SER A 325 -14.24 -2.55 5.67
N THR A 326 -13.83 -3.14 4.56
CA THR A 326 -13.07 -2.43 3.52
C THR A 326 -13.94 -1.38 2.79
N GLU A 327 -15.26 -1.57 2.79
CA GLU A 327 -16.23 -0.68 2.15
C GLU A 327 -17.26 -0.12 3.13
N LEU A 328 -17.51 1.19 3.04
CA LEU A 328 -18.53 1.87 3.83
C LEU A 328 -19.94 1.64 3.27
N ALA A 329 -20.18 2.10 2.04
CA ALA A 329 -21.47 2.04 1.35
C ALA A 329 -21.31 2.36 -0.14
N MET A 330 -22.33 2.00 -0.93
CA MET A 330 -22.52 2.45 -2.30
C MET A 330 -23.30 3.77 -2.32
N VAL A 331 -22.71 4.82 -2.84
CA VAL A 331 -23.31 6.14 -2.97
C VAL A 331 -24.11 6.22 -4.27
N ILE A 332 -25.38 6.55 -4.15
CA ILE A 332 -26.30 6.75 -5.27
C ILE A 332 -26.38 8.25 -5.50
N GLY A 333 -25.86 8.71 -6.64
CA GLY A 333 -25.91 10.10 -7.05
C GLY A 333 -26.97 10.34 -8.12
N ASP A 334 -27.92 11.23 -7.85
CA ASP A 334 -28.98 11.56 -8.81
C ASP A 334 -28.48 12.40 -10.01
N ASN A 335 -27.27 12.98 -9.95
CA ASN A 335 -26.78 13.97 -10.93
C ASN A 335 -25.24 14.02 -11.08
N GLU A 336 -24.55 12.88 -11.03
CA GLU A 336 -23.10 12.88 -11.27
C GLU A 336 -22.76 13.12 -12.75
N VAL A 337 -21.95 14.14 -13.03
CA VAL A 337 -21.39 14.39 -14.37
C VAL A 337 -20.47 13.24 -14.80
N THR A 338 -19.83 12.57 -13.83
CA THR A 338 -18.98 11.41 -14.03
C THR A 338 -19.38 10.34 -13.03
N SER A 339 -19.98 9.26 -13.51
CA SER A 339 -20.42 8.13 -12.69
C SER A 339 -19.28 7.62 -11.80
N GLY A 340 -19.53 7.51 -10.49
CA GLY A 340 -18.61 6.97 -9.50
C GLY A 340 -17.56 7.96 -9.00
N ARG A 341 -17.57 9.23 -9.44
CA ARG A 341 -16.58 10.22 -8.96
C ARG A 341 -16.73 10.46 -7.46
N PHE A 342 -17.93 10.75 -6.96
CA PHE A 342 -18.13 11.04 -5.55
C PHE A 342 -17.94 9.79 -4.70
N GLN A 343 -18.33 8.61 -5.20
CA GLN A 343 -18.00 7.33 -4.56
C GLN A 343 -16.50 7.23 -4.30
N ALA A 344 -15.65 7.48 -5.29
CA ALA A 344 -14.20 7.40 -5.13
C ALA A 344 -13.65 8.40 -4.07
N LEU A 345 -14.28 9.57 -3.92
CA LEU A 345 -13.91 10.55 -2.89
C LEU A 345 -14.34 10.08 -1.49
N VAL A 346 -15.55 9.52 -1.35
CA VAL A 346 -16.03 8.93 -0.09
C VAL A 346 -15.14 7.75 0.31
N ASP A 347 -14.78 6.90 -0.65
CA ASP A 347 -13.87 5.77 -0.43
C ASP A 347 -12.49 6.24 0.03
N ALA A 348 -11.98 7.35 -0.51
CA ALA A 348 -10.71 7.91 -0.09
C ALA A 348 -10.75 8.39 1.37
N ILE A 349 -11.80 9.12 1.78
CA ILE A 349 -11.98 9.52 3.18
C ILE A 349 -12.14 8.30 4.08
N TRP A 350 -12.93 7.32 3.67
CA TRP A 350 -13.16 6.10 4.43
C TRP A 350 -11.87 5.32 4.65
N ALA A 351 -11.17 4.96 3.57
CA ALA A 351 -9.94 4.18 3.63
C ALA A 351 -8.80 4.93 4.34
N GLY A 352 -8.78 6.26 4.23
CA GLY A 352 -7.78 7.11 4.88
C GLY A 352 -8.03 7.34 6.36
N MET A 353 -9.28 7.57 6.79
CA MET A 353 -9.60 7.92 8.19
C MET A 353 -9.96 6.74 9.08
N ARG A 354 -10.67 5.72 8.57
CA ARG A 354 -11.11 4.54 9.35
C ARG A 354 -9.99 3.87 10.15
N PRO A 355 -8.75 3.74 9.62
CA PRO A 355 -7.70 3.05 10.35
C PRO A 355 -7.15 3.86 11.55
N PHE A 356 -7.35 5.17 11.56
CA PHE A 356 -6.88 6.05 12.64
C PHE A 356 -7.89 6.17 13.78
N PRO A 357 -7.50 6.69 14.96
CA PRO A 357 -8.37 6.79 16.13
C PRO A 357 -9.47 7.87 16.01
N TYR A 358 -9.94 8.18 14.79
CA TYR A 358 -11.14 8.97 14.56
C TYR A 358 -12.39 8.25 15.06
N THR A 359 -13.28 8.98 15.73
CA THR A 359 -14.62 8.51 16.10
C THR A 359 -15.50 8.38 14.86
N ALA A 360 -16.58 7.60 14.93
CA ALA A 360 -17.54 7.55 13.82
C ALA A 360 -18.17 8.92 13.53
N SER A 361 -18.40 9.74 14.55
CA SER A 361 -18.86 11.12 14.39
C SER A 361 -17.91 11.95 13.55
N GLU A 362 -16.60 11.84 13.76
CA GLU A 362 -15.62 12.60 12.97
C GLU A 362 -15.54 12.12 11.53
N ILE A 363 -15.50 10.81 11.28
CA ILE A 363 -15.49 10.30 9.89
C ILE A 363 -16.77 10.74 9.17
N ALA A 364 -17.94 10.65 9.83
CA ALA A 364 -19.20 11.10 9.27
C ALA A 364 -19.17 12.61 8.97
N ARG A 365 -18.64 13.45 9.87
CA ARG A 365 -18.47 14.90 9.63
C ARG A 365 -17.56 15.18 8.42
N ALA A 366 -16.45 14.46 8.27
CA ALA A 366 -15.55 14.62 7.12
C ALA A 366 -16.25 14.27 5.79
N ILE A 367 -17.03 13.19 5.76
CA ILE A 367 -17.82 12.79 4.58
C ILE A 367 -18.93 13.83 4.29
N THR A 368 -19.60 14.35 5.32
CA THR A 368 -20.59 15.43 5.16
C THR A 368 -19.94 16.72 4.65
N ALA A 369 -18.76 17.09 5.17
CA ALA A 369 -18.00 18.24 4.69
C ALA A 369 -17.58 18.06 3.23
N LEU A 370 -17.13 16.86 2.84
CA LEU A 370 -16.84 16.51 1.46
C LEU A 370 -18.06 16.69 0.54
N ALA A 371 -19.24 16.22 0.95
CA ALA A 371 -20.47 16.38 0.18
C ALA A 371 -20.80 17.86 -0.07
N ARG A 372 -20.67 18.70 0.97
CA ARG A 372 -20.86 20.15 0.86
C ARG A 372 -19.88 20.76 -0.12
N PHE A 373 -18.60 20.40 -0.05
CA PHE A 373 -17.60 20.86 -1.02
C PHE A 373 -17.92 20.40 -2.45
N ASP A 374 -18.36 19.16 -2.64
CA ASP A 374 -18.62 18.58 -3.97
C ASP A 374 -19.68 19.33 -4.78
N VAL A 375 -20.73 19.82 -4.11
CA VAL A 375 -21.75 20.67 -4.76
C VAL A 375 -21.13 21.91 -5.41
N PHE A 376 -20.13 22.52 -4.77
CA PHE A 376 -19.42 23.68 -5.33
C PHE A 376 -18.40 23.26 -6.37
N PHE A 377 -17.61 22.23 -6.11
CA PHE A 377 -16.58 21.75 -7.03
C PHE A 377 -17.14 21.27 -8.38
N ARG A 378 -18.41 20.85 -8.45
CA ARG A 378 -19.09 20.58 -9.73
C ARG A 378 -19.38 21.83 -10.57
N ARG A 379 -19.42 23.02 -9.94
CA ARG A 379 -19.70 24.30 -10.61
C ARG A 379 -18.45 24.95 -11.20
N PHE A 380 -17.25 24.47 -10.84
CA PHE A 380 -15.98 25.04 -11.29
C PHE A 380 -15.20 24.05 -12.14
N ASP A 381 -14.63 24.54 -13.25
CA ASP A 381 -13.70 23.77 -14.07
C ASP A 381 -12.30 23.83 -13.48
N LEU A 382 -11.97 22.87 -12.62
CA LEU A 382 -10.67 22.75 -11.98
C LEU A 382 -9.51 22.54 -12.97
N HIS A 383 -9.78 22.09 -14.21
CA HIS A 383 -8.72 21.85 -15.18
C HIS A 383 -8.07 23.16 -15.69
N ALA A 384 -8.74 24.30 -15.51
CA ALA A 384 -8.19 25.60 -15.85
C ALA A 384 -7.21 26.15 -14.80
N GLY A 385 -7.00 25.47 -13.66
CA GLY A 385 -6.12 25.93 -12.57
C GLY A 385 -6.58 27.20 -11.85
N LYS A 386 -7.71 27.78 -12.27
CA LYS A 386 -8.41 28.93 -11.68
C LYS A 386 -9.63 28.40 -10.96
N GLY A 387 -9.85 28.78 -9.71
CA GLY A 387 -11.07 28.42 -8.99
C GLY A 387 -10.89 27.71 -7.65
N THR A 388 -9.69 27.22 -7.29
CA THR A 388 -9.55 26.53 -5.99
C THR A 388 -9.58 27.51 -4.83
N PHE A 389 -8.91 28.65 -4.94
CA PHE A 389 -8.96 29.69 -3.91
C PHE A 389 -10.28 30.47 -3.97
N GLU A 390 -10.80 30.75 -5.17
CA GLU A 390 -12.12 31.39 -5.32
C GLU A 390 -13.26 30.52 -4.75
N LEU A 391 -13.12 29.19 -4.82
CA LEU A 391 -14.03 28.27 -4.16
C LEU A 391 -13.85 28.28 -2.64
N ALA A 392 -12.61 28.45 -2.15
CA ALA A 392 -12.36 28.66 -0.73
C ALA A 392 -13.06 29.93 -0.23
N GLU A 393 -12.95 31.05 -0.95
CA GLU A 393 -13.63 32.32 -0.64
C GLU A 393 -15.16 32.20 -0.63
N ALA A 394 -15.72 31.27 -1.40
CA ALA A 394 -17.16 31.04 -1.44
C ALA A 394 -17.70 30.22 -0.26
N TYR A 395 -16.85 29.47 0.45
CA TYR A 395 -17.28 28.50 1.46
C TYR A 395 -16.65 28.69 2.84
N LEU A 396 -15.42 29.20 2.89
CA LEU A 396 -14.67 29.40 4.12
C LEU A 396 -14.66 30.88 4.48
N ASP A 397 -14.86 31.17 5.77
CA ASP A 397 -14.68 32.52 6.31
C ASP A 397 -13.18 32.84 6.41
N ASP A 398 -12.76 33.90 5.72
CA ASP A 398 -11.37 34.39 5.65
C ASP A 398 -10.37 33.27 5.30
N PRO A 399 -10.43 32.73 4.07
CA PRO A 399 -9.67 31.54 3.69
C PRO A 399 -8.17 31.80 3.69
N LEU A 400 -7.43 30.81 4.15
CA LEU A 400 -5.97 30.75 4.13
C LEU A 400 -5.53 29.45 3.43
N GLU A 401 -4.69 29.57 2.41
CA GLU A 401 -3.98 28.42 1.87
C GLU A 401 -2.78 28.09 2.76
N ILE A 402 -2.74 26.86 3.27
CA ILE A 402 -1.65 26.34 4.09
C ILE A 402 -0.90 25.24 3.34
N GLU A 403 0.38 25.10 3.65
CA GLU A 403 1.22 24.00 3.19
C GLU A 403 1.64 23.14 4.38
N MET A 404 1.55 21.82 4.23
CA MET A 404 1.91 20.84 5.24
C MET A 404 3.08 20.02 4.73
N GLY A 405 4.25 20.18 5.36
CA GLY A 405 5.43 19.36 5.14
C GLY A 405 5.34 18.05 5.91
N LEU A 406 5.73 16.95 5.27
CA LEU A 406 5.63 15.60 5.82
C LEU A 406 6.96 15.11 6.38
N PHE A 407 6.89 14.22 7.37
CA PHE A 407 8.04 13.39 7.74
C PHE A 407 8.51 12.56 6.53
N GLY A 408 9.83 12.44 6.37
CA GLY A 408 10.41 11.78 5.20
C GLY A 408 10.40 12.62 3.91
N GLY A 409 9.87 13.85 3.95
CA GLY A 409 9.93 14.82 2.86
C GLY A 409 8.63 14.99 2.07
N GLY A 410 8.61 16.01 1.22
CA GLY A 410 7.44 16.39 0.44
C GLY A 410 6.46 17.29 1.19
N SER A 411 5.48 17.81 0.45
CA SER A 411 4.44 18.68 1.00
C SER A 411 3.11 18.51 0.27
N THR A 412 2.05 18.98 0.90
CA THR A 412 0.72 19.09 0.30
C THR A 412 0.01 20.32 0.84
N ARG A 413 -1.04 20.75 0.14
CA ARG A 413 -1.68 22.06 0.35
C ARG A 413 -3.19 21.91 0.50
N CYS A 414 -3.79 22.79 1.30
CA CYS A 414 -5.24 22.91 1.40
C CYS A 414 -5.64 24.33 1.77
N CYS A 415 -6.92 24.66 1.60
CA CYS A 415 -7.50 25.90 2.10
C CYS A 415 -8.28 25.62 3.37
N VAL A 416 -8.13 26.50 4.36
CA VAL A 416 -8.76 26.43 5.68
C VAL A 416 -9.22 27.82 6.12
N SER A 417 -10.14 27.89 7.08
CA SER A 417 -10.48 29.16 7.72
C SER A 417 -9.33 29.64 8.61
N SER A 418 -8.89 30.89 8.42
CA SER A 418 -7.83 31.49 9.23
C SER A 418 -8.18 31.47 10.73
N ALA A 419 -9.44 31.77 11.06
CA ALA A 419 -9.94 31.81 12.43
C ALA A 419 -9.82 30.44 13.11
N ARG A 420 -10.10 29.36 12.39
CA ARG A 420 -9.99 27.99 12.93
C ARG A 420 -8.55 27.53 13.11
N VAL A 421 -7.64 27.94 12.22
CA VAL A 421 -6.20 27.72 12.42
C VAL A 421 -5.74 28.42 13.70
N VAL A 422 -6.15 29.68 13.89
CA VAL A 422 -5.85 30.44 15.10
C VAL A 422 -6.46 29.75 16.34
N GLU A 423 -7.71 29.32 16.28
CA GLU A 423 -8.40 28.56 17.35
C GLU A 423 -7.65 27.29 17.75
N ALA A 424 -7.14 26.56 16.75
CA ALA A 424 -6.38 25.34 16.94
C ALA A 424 -4.99 25.56 17.57
N LEU A 425 -4.43 26.77 17.54
CA LEU A 425 -3.17 27.06 18.22
C LEU A 425 -3.33 27.04 19.74
N THR A 426 -2.36 26.46 20.43
CA THR A 426 -2.18 26.62 21.88
C THR A 426 -1.87 28.08 22.23
N GLU A 427 -2.06 28.46 23.49
CA GLU A 427 -1.67 29.79 23.98
C GLU A 427 -0.18 30.06 23.74
N SER A 428 0.69 29.07 24.02
CA SER A 428 2.13 29.16 23.76
C SER A 428 2.44 29.29 22.26
N GLY A 429 1.72 28.57 21.39
CA GLY A 429 1.86 28.66 19.95
C GLY A 429 1.51 30.06 19.42
N ARG A 430 0.38 30.63 19.89
CA ARG A 430 -0.03 32.00 19.55
C ARG A 430 0.99 33.04 20.02
N ALA A 431 1.47 32.91 21.26
CA ALA A 431 2.48 33.80 21.82
C ALA A 431 3.80 33.75 21.03
N ARG A 432 4.22 32.55 20.62
CA ARG A 432 5.44 32.36 19.83
C ARG A 432 5.33 32.98 18.43
N LEU A 433 4.17 32.86 17.80
CA LEU A 433 3.86 33.50 16.52
C LEU A 433 3.53 35.00 16.63
N ARG A 434 3.45 35.53 17.86
CA ARG A 434 3.11 36.94 18.17
C ARG A 434 1.77 37.35 17.55
N LEU A 435 0.80 36.46 17.57
CA LEU A 435 -0.52 36.68 16.98
C LEU A 435 -1.41 37.53 17.91
N PRO A 436 -1.99 38.64 17.43
CA PRO A 436 -2.96 39.42 18.20
C PRO A 436 -4.33 38.70 18.28
N VAL A 437 -5.23 39.21 19.12
CA VAL A 437 -6.57 38.60 19.32
C VAL A 437 -7.41 38.66 18.04
N ASP A 438 -7.26 39.72 17.25
CA ASP A 438 -7.95 40.00 15.98
C ASP A 438 -7.13 39.57 14.75
N THR A 439 -6.43 38.44 14.85
CA THR A 439 -5.60 37.91 13.75
C THR A 439 -6.43 37.64 12.50
N THR A 440 -6.05 38.26 11.38
CA THR A 440 -6.60 38.00 10.04
C THR A 440 -5.76 36.96 9.28
N ALA A 441 -6.28 36.42 8.17
CA ALA A 441 -5.53 35.51 7.29
C ALA A 441 -4.20 36.12 6.83
N SER A 442 -4.18 37.42 6.51
CA SER A 442 -2.97 38.13 6.08
C SER A 442 -1.90 38.18 7.19
N LEU A 443 -2.31 38.44 8.43
CA LEU A 443 -1.40 38.46 9.59
C LEU A 443 -0.90 37.06 9.92
N LEU A 444 -1.79 36.06 9.92
CA LEU A 444 -1.42 34.67 10.14
C LEU A 444 -0.43 34.18 9.08
N LYS A 445 -0.70 34.48 7.80
CA LYS A 445 0.21 34.15 6.68
C LYS A 445 1.59 34.76 6.91
N ALA A 446 1.67 36.05 7.24
CA ALA A 446 2.95 36.71 7.53
C ALA A 446 3.69 36.05 8.71
N ALA A 447 2.97 35.66 9.76
CA ALA A 447 3.55 34.98 10.92
C ALA A 447 4.10 33.58 10.56
N LEU A 448 3.35 32.80 9.78
CA LEU A 448 3.79 31.47 9.31
C LEU A 448 5.01 31.54 8.38
N ILE A 449 5.07 32.53 7.48
CA ILE A 449 6.26 32.80 6.65
C ILE A 449 7.46 33.11 7.54
N HIS A 450 7.30 34.01 8.51
CA HIS A 450 8.39 34.43 9.37
C HIS A 450 8.90 33.30 10.28
N ALA A 451 8.01 32.43 10.74
CA ALA A 451 8.36 31.24 11.51
C ALA A 451 8.98 30.12 10.67
N GLN A 452 8.90 30.22 9.33
CA GLN A 452 9.29 29.18 8.38
C GLN A 452 8.51 27.88 8.64
N GLY A 453 7.21 28.06 8.91
CA GLY A 453 6.31 27.03 9.37
C GLY A 453 6.41 26.75 10.88
N VAL A 454 5.41 26.03 11.39
CA VAL A 454 5.32 25.63 12.79
C VAL A 454 5.16 24.13 12.90
N ARG A 455 5.82 23.55 13.90
CA ARG A 455 5.65 22.13 14.23
C ARG A 455 4.27 21.88 14.81
N ILE A 456 3.78 20.65 14.69
CA ILE A 456 2.46 20.24 15.20
C ILE A 456 2.27 20.52 16.70
N GLY A 457 3.36 20.55 17.47
CA GLY A 457 3.36 20.89 18.89
C GLY A 457 2.87 22.30 19.26
N PHE A 458 2.67 23.18 18.27
CA PHE A 458 2.08 24.50 18.47
C PHE A 458 0.55 24.45 18.61
N PHE A 459 -0.08 23.33 18.27
CA PHE A 459 -1.53 23.17 18.21
C PHE A 459 -2.08 22.34 19.38
N ASP A 460 -3.32 22.64 19.76
CA ASP A 460 -4.14 21.81 20.61
C ASP A 460 -4.64 20.60 19.81
N GLU A 461 -4.40 19.37 20.32
CA GLU A 461 -4.69 18.13 19.57
C GLU A 461 -6.16 18.06 19.17
N ALA A 462 -7.09 18.33 20.09
CA ALA A 462 -8.53 18.19 19.83
C ALA A 462 -9.01 19.21 18.80
N ARG A 463 -8.58 20.47 18.91
CA ARG A 463 -8.98 21.53 17.97
C ARG A 463 -8.32 21.35 16.60
N PHE A 464 -7.06 20.96 16.55
CA PHE A 464 -6.40 20.68 15.27
C PHE A 464 -7.00 19.45 14.58
N ARG A 465 -7.34 18.40 15.34
CA ARG A 465 -8.09 17.25 14.82
C ARG A 465 -9.45 17.65 14.27
N ALA A 466 -10.18 18.55 14.94
CA ALA A 466 -11.43 19.08 14.39
C ALA A 466 -11.21 19.83 13.07
N LEU A 467 -10.15 20.64 12.98
CA LEU A 467 -9.76 21.31 11.72
C LEU A 467 -9.40 20.30 10.62
N MET A 468 -8.69 19.22 10.97
CA MET A 468 -8.37 18.14 10.04
C MET A 468 -9.63 17.50 9.45
N VAL A 469 -10.57 17.14 10.32
CA VAL A 469 -11.83 16.47 9.98
C VAL A 469 -12.73 17.34 9.12
N ASP A 470 -12.92 18.58 9.53
CA ASP A 470 -13.97 19.43 8.96
C ASP A 470 -13.51 20.17 7.69
N GLU A 471 -12.19 20.43 7.53
CA GLU A 471 -11.66 21.26 6.45
C GLU A 471 -10.49 20.61 5.70
N ILE A 472 -9.42 20.20 6.38
CA ILE A 472 -8.18 19.79 5.69
C ILE A 472 -8.38 18.51 4.87
N ILE A 473 -8.83 17.41 5.49
CA ILE A 473 -8.98 16.11 4.83
C ILE A 473 -9.98 16.21 3.68
N PRO A 474 -11.22 16.72 3.88
CA PRO A 474 -12.18 16.80 2.79
C PRO A 474 -11.68 17.68 1.64
N TRP A 475 -11.01 18.80 1.94
CA TRP A 475 -10.42 19.68 0.93
C TRP A 475 -9.34 18.97 0.11
N GLN A 476 -8.40 18.28 0.76
CA GLN A 476 -7.34 17.56 0.07
C GLN A 476 -7.89 16.46 -0.84
N VAL A 477 -8.85 15.67 -0.35
CA VAL A 477 -9.49 14.61 -1.12
C VAL A 477 -10.18 15.16 -2.35
N ILE A 478 -11.02 16.20 -2.19
CA ILE A 478 -11.81 16.73 -3.32
C ILE A 478 -10.96 17.45 -4.36
N SER A 479 -9.91 18.16 -3.92
CA SER A 479 -8.94 18.79 -4.82
C SER A 479 -7.90 17.80 -5.37
N LYS A 480 -8.05 16.50 -5.05
CA LYS A 480 -7.18 15.38 -5.48
C LYS A 480 -5.71 15.67 -5.18
N ARG A 481 -5.44 16.24 -4.00
CA ARG A 481 -4.09 16.53 -3.55
C ARG A 481 -3.44 15.21 -3.14
N ASN A 482 -2.39 14.86 -3.85
CA ASN A 482 -1.45 13.83 -3.43
C ASN A 482 -0.20 14.54 -2.89
N PRO A 483 0.36 14.17 -1.72
CA PRO A 483 -0.28 13.40 -0.66
C PRO A 483 -1.62 13.98 -0.19
N THR A 484 -2.55 13.11 0.23
CA THR A 484 -3.60 13.46 1.19
C THR A 484 -3.15 13.01 2.57
N ILE A 485 -3.37 13.85 3.59
CA ILE A 485 -2.92 13.57 4.96
C ILE A 485 -4.13 13.21 5.79
N TYR A 486 -4.12 12.02 6.39
CA TYR A 486 -5.22 11.58 7.23
C TYR A 486 -4.86 11.60 8.71
N ALA A 487 -3.58 11.69 9.09
CA ALA A 487 -3.16 11.78 10.48
C ALA A 487 -2.34 13.04 10.76
N ALA A 488 -2.68 13.75 11.84
CA ALA A 488 -1.95 14.95 12.26
C ALA A 488 -0.46 14.68 12.50
N GLY A 489 -0.10 13.48 12.94
CA GLY A 489 1.29 13.05 13.15
C GLY A 489 2.13 12.91 11.91
N GLN A 490 1.52 12.87 10.74
CA GLN A 490 2.26 12.86 9.47
C GLN A 490 2.80 14.26 9.13
N ILE A 491 2.27 15.31 9.78
CA ILE A 491 2.65 16.70 9.53
C ILE A 491 3.85 17.05 10.42
N GLU A 492 5.01 17.24 9.80
CA GLU A 492 6.19 17.77 10.48
C GLU A 492 6.05 19.28 10.68
N ILE A 493 5.63 19.99 9.63
CA ILE A 493 5.61 21.45 9.57
C ILE A 493 4.32 21.90 8.90
N LEU A 494 3.65 22.89 9.50
CA LEU A 494 2.55 23.64 8.88
C LEU A 494 3.03 25.06 8.59
N GLY A 495 3.02 25.44 7.31
CA GLY A 495 3.44 26.76 6.84
C GLY A 495 2.50 27.28 5.76
N VAL A 496 3.05 28.09 4.87
CA VAL A 496 2.34 28.59 3.69
C VAL A 496 3.15 28.30 2.41
N PRO A 497 2.46 28.13 1.26
CA PRO A 497 3.01 27.79 -0.06
C PRO A 497 4.20 28.57 -0.61
#